data_AF-A0A5S4EW50-F1
#
_entry.id   AF-A0A5S4EW50-F1
#
_cell.length_a   1.000
_cell.length_b   1.000
_cell.length_c   1.000
_cell.angle_alpha   90.00
_cell.angle_beta   90.00
_cell.angle_gamma   90.00
#
_symmetry.space_group_name_H-M   'P 1'
#
loop_
_entity.id
_entity.type
_entity.pdbx_description
1 polymer ?
#
loop_
_entity_poly.entity_id
_entity_poly.type
_entity_poly.pdbx_seq_one_letter_code
_entity_poly.pdbx_strand_id
1 'polypeptide(L)'
;MTAERLDQPRALRRSLRPHYDPEAFGRLSEQIARFLGTARFLVYMTVFVAVWVSWNVLAPPNLKFDPYPFIFLTLMLSLQASYAAPLILLAQNRQDDRDRIQYEHDREVADRNQAEIEYLTREIAGLRMAINEVATRDYLRAELGRLLEELKEPRH
;
A
#
# COMPACT_ATOMS: atom_id res chain seq x y z
N MET A 1 16.81 57.19 -22.73
CA MET A 1 17.40 55.93 -22.24
C MET A 1 16.39 55.26 -21.33
N THR A 2 15.54 54.40 -21.89
CA THR A 2 14.60 53.56 -21.14
C THR A 2 14.94 52.13 -21.50
N ALA A 3 15.54 51.40 -20.56
CA ALA A 3 15.99 50.04 -20.75
C ALA A 3 14.79 49.10 -20.87
N GLU A 4 14.58 48.59 -22.08
CA GLU A 4 13.62 47.54 -22.41
C GLU A 4 14.11 46.23 -21.78
N ARG A 5 13.42 45.76 -20.73
CA ARG A 5 13.69 44.46 -20.08
C ARG A 5 13.28 43.32 -21.02
N LEU A 6 14.23 42.91 -21.87
CA LEU A 6 14.17 41.75 -22.77
C LEU A 6 14.63 40.47 -22.06
N ASP A 7 13.98 40.10 -20.95
CA ASP A 7 14.37 38.87 -20.22
C ASP A 7 13.16 38.09 -19.69
N GLN A 8 12.26 37.72 -20.60
CA GLN A 8 11.31 36.63 -20.36
C GLN A 8 11.49 35.59 -21.47
N PRO A 9 12.14 34.45 -21.20
CA PRO A 9 12.11 33.35 -22.14
C PRO A 9 10.66 32.84 -22.23
N ARG A 10 10.01 33.10 -23.38
CA ARG A 10 8.77 32.44 -23.78
C ARG A 10 9.02 30.94 -23.84
N ALA A 11 8.70 30.23 -22.76
CA ALA A 11 8.68 28.77 -22.74
C ALA A 11 7.47 28.26 -23.54
N LEU A 12 7.56 28.33 -24.86
CA LEU A 12 6.61 27.68 -25.77
C LEU A 12 6.91 26.18 -25.85
N ARG A 13 6.95 25.48 -24.72
CA ARG A 13 6.91 24.02 -24.71
C ARG A 13 5.45 23.60 -24.71
N ARG A 14 4.85 23.56 -25.89
CA ARG A 14 3.60 22.84 -26.14
C ARG A 14 3.89 21.37 -25.89
N SER A 15 3.83 20.95 -24.63
CA SER A 15 3.99 19.55 -24.28
C SER A 15 2.74 18.84 -24.78
N LEU A 16 2.88 18.12 -25.89
CA LEU A 16 1.95 17.07 -26.30
C LEU A 16 2.09 15.90 -25.30
N ARG A 17 1.80 16.15 -24.02
CA ARG A 17 1.59 15.06 -23.08
C ARG A 17 0.21 14.51 -23.41
N PRO A 18 0.09 13.28 -23.92
CA PRO A 18 -1.22 12.64 -23.96
C PRO A 18 -1.76 12.67 -22.54
N HIS A 19 -2.90 13.34 -22.35
CA HIS A 19 -3.60 13.38 -21.09
C HIS A 19 -4.18 11.99 -20.85
N TYR A 20 -3.34 11.10 -20.34
CA TYR A 20 -3.73 9.75 -19.97
C TYR A 20 -4.50 9.88 -18.67
N ASP A 21 -5.82 9.74 -18.75
CA ASP A 21 -6.74 9.98 -17.65
C ASP A 21 -6.55 8.88 -16.57
N PRO A 22 -5.77 9.14 -15.52
CA PRO A 22 -5.25 8.09 -14.63
C PRO A 22 -6.36 7.46 -13.78
N GLU A 23 -7.50 8.13 -13.67
CA GLU A 23 -8.68 7.70 -12.91
C GLU A 23 -9.53 6.66 -13.67
N ALA A 24 -9.67 6.78 -14.99
CA ALA A 24 -10.37 5.81 -15.82
C ALA A 24 -9.57 4.50 -15.90
N PHE A 25 -8.25 4.62 -16.09
CA PHE A 25 -7.34 3.48 -16.11
C PHE A 25 -7.20 2.83 -14.72
N GLY A 26 -7.17 3.61 -13.65
CA GLY A 26 -7.13 3.07 -12.28
C GLY A 26 -8.32 2.16 -11.96
N ARG A 27 -9.54 2.58 -12.31
CA ARG A 27 -10.75 1.78 -12.13
C ARG A 27 -10.75 0.50 -12.96
N LEU A 28 -10.26 0.58 -14.21
CA LEU A 28 -10.20 -0.56 -15.13
C LEU A 28 -9.16 -1.60 -14.66
N SER A 29 -7.99 -1.16 -14.21
CA SER A 29 -6.96 -2.03 -13.63
C SER A 29 -7.43 -2.72 -12.35
N GLU A 30 -8.13 -2.02 -11.46
CA GLU A 30 -8.66 -2.60 -10.21
C GLU A 30 -9.77 -3.63 -10.48
N GLN A 31 -10.59 -3.41 -11.50
CA GLN A 31 -11.58 -4.39 -11.93
C GLN A 31 -10.92 -5.64 -12.55
N ILE A 32 -9.88 -5.46 -13.37
CA ILE A 32 -9.10 -6.55 -13.96
C ILE A 32 -8.36 -7.36 -12.88
N ALA A 33 -7.72 -6.69 -11.91
CA ALA A 33 -7.02 -7.37 -10.81
C ALA A 33 -7.96 -8.25 -9.98
N ARG A 34 -9.15 -7.73 -9.63
CA ARG A 34 -10.19 -8.51 -8.94
C ARG A 34 -10.73 -9.65 -9.80
N PHE A 35 -10.85 -9.44 -11.11
CA PHE A 35 -11.36 -10.43 -12.04
C PHE A 35 -10.39 -11.59 -12.29
N LEU A 36 -9.10 -11.30 -12.56
CA LEU A 36 -8.06 -12.31 -12.78
C LEU A 36 -7.70 -13.07 -11.49
N GLY A 37 -7.77 -12.42 -10.32
CA GLY A 37 -7.46 -13.06 -9.04
C GLY A 37 -8.52 -14.02 -8.52
N THR A 38 -9.69 -14.11 -9.18
CA THR A 38 -10.81 -14.93 -8.71
C THR A 38 -10.87 -16.28 -9.46
N ALA A 39 -11.03 -17.39 -8.73
CA ALA A 39 -11.17 -18.74 -9.30
C ALA A 39 -12.32 -18.88 -10.34
N ARG A 40 -13.30 -17.97 -10.28
CA ARG A 40 -14.43 -17.87 -11.23
C ARG A 40 -13.97 -17.62 -12.68
N PHE A 41 -12.89 -16.86 -12.90
CA PHE A 41 -12.39 -16.59 -14.24
C PHE A 41 -11.85 -17.86 -14.91
N LEU A 42 -11.07 -18.64 -14.15
CA LEU A 42 -10.53 -19.92 -14.62
C LEU A 42 -11.66 -20.88 -14.99
N VAL A 43 -12.68 -21.01 -14.13
CA VAL A 43 -13.86 -21.85 -14.41
C VAL A 43 -14.57 -21.40 -15.69
N TYR A 44 -14.83 -20.11 -15.86
CA TYR A 44 -15.47 -19.58 -17.06
C TYR A 44 -14.65 -19.88 -18.33
N MET A 45 -13.33 -19.67 -18.28
CA MET A 45 -12.43 -19.96 -19.41
C MET A 45 -12.39 -21.44 -19.75
N THR A 46 -12.33 -22.33 -18.75
CA THR A 46 -12.38 -23.78 -18.97
C THR A 46 -13.70 -24.20 -19.60
N VAL A 47 -14.83 -23.67 -19.11
CA VAL A 47 -16.16 -23.95 -19.70
C VAL A 47 -16.23 -23.45 -21.14
N PHE A 48 -15.75 -22.24 -21.41
CA PHE A 48 -15.72 -21.68 -22.77
C PHE A 48 -14.94 -22.59 -23.74
N VAL A 49 -13.73 -23.00 -23.36
CA VAL A 49 -12.90 -23.92 -24.17
C VAL A 49 -13.60 -25.28 -24.34
N ALA A 50 -14.17 -25.84 -23.27
CA ALA A 50 -14.88 -27.11 -23.32
C ALA A 50 -16.11 -27.06 -24.25
N VAL A 51 -16.89 -25.98 -24.20
CA VAL A 51 -18.04 -25.76 -25.09
C VAL A 51 -17.58 -25.62 -26.54
N TRP A 52 -16.51 -24.87 -26.81
CA TRP A 52 -15.97 -24.70 -28.16
C TRP A 52 -15.49 -26.01 -28.77
N VAL A 53 -14.72 -26.78 -28.01
CA VAL A 53 -14.23 -28.10 -28.45
C VAL A 53 -15.40 -29.04 -28.66
N SER A 54 -16.35 -29.10 -27.72
CA SER A 54 -17.55 -29.95 -27.84
C SER A 54 -18.36 -29.60 -29.08
N TRP A 55 -18.57 -28.30 -29.36
CA TRP A 55 -19.26 -27.84 -30.56
C TRP A 55 -18.54 -28.32 -31.83
N ASN A 56 -17.22 -28.11 -31.94
CA ASN A 56 -16.47 -28.46 -33.15
C ASN A 56 -16.25 -29.97 -33.34
N VAL A 57 -16.30 -30.76 -32.27
CA VAL A 57 -16.19 -32.23 -32.33
C VAL A 57 -17.54 -32.88 -32.65
N LEU A 58 -18.62 -32.46 -31.98
CA LEU A 58 -19.95 -33.07 -32.14
C LEU A 58 -20.72 -32.51 -33.34
N ALA A 59 -20.38 -31.32 -33.85
CA ALA A 59 -21.04 -30.77 -35.02
C ALA A 59 -20.79 -31.64 -36.27
N PRO A 60 -21.82 -31.84 -37.12
CA PRO A 60 -21.65 -32.54 -38.38
C PRO A 60 -20.70 -31.76 -39.32
N PRO A 61 -20.04 -32.44 -40.29
CA PRO A 61 -18.91 -31.90 -41.07
C PRO A 61 -19.17 -30.57 -41.78
N ASN A 62 -20.44 -30.30 -42.09
CA ASN A 62 -20.96 -29.11 -42.75
C ASN A 62 -21.14 -27.89 -41.82
N LEU A 63 -21.06 -28.07 -40.50
CA LEU A 63 -21.21 -27.00 -39.48
C LEU A 63 -19.97 -26.85 -38.59
N LYS A 64 -18.88 -27.58 -38.87
CA LYS A 64 -17.62 -27.45 -38.15
C LYS A 64 -16.97 -26.11 -38.50
N PHE A 65 -16.96 -25.20 -37.54
CA PHE A 65 -16.41 -23.87 -37.72
C PHE A 65 -14.87 -23.87 -37.62
N ASP A 66 -14.31 -24.71 -36.74
CA ASP A 66 -12.90 -24.84 -36.43
C ASP A 66 -12.49 -26.32 -36.29
N PRO A 67 -12.24 -27.02 -37.41
CA PRO A 67 -11.79 -28.42 -37.39
C PRO A 67 -10.43 -28.58 -36.69
N TYR A 68 -10.13 -29.80 -36.23
CA TYR A 68 -8.81 -30.14 -35.68
C TYR A 68 -7.70 -29.71 -36.69
N PRO A 69 -6.71 -28.89 -36.29
CA PRO A 69 -6.18 -28.68 -34.94
C PRO A 69 -6.68 -27.44 -34.16
N PHE A 70 -7.88 -26.91 -34.43
CA PHE A 70 -8.47 -25.74 -33.74
C PHE A 70 -7.65 -24.45 -33.87
N ILE A 71 -7.41 -24.03 -35.12
CA ILE A 71 -6.56 -22.87 -35.43
C ILE A 71 -7.19 -21.57 -34.91
N PHE A 72 -8.51 -21.41 -35.02
CA PHE A 72 -9.18 -20.19 -34.56
C PHE A 72 -9.11 -20.05 -33.03
N LEU A 73 -9.37 -21.13 -32.30
CA LEU A 73 -9.23 -21.14 -30.84
C LEU A 73 -7.80 -20.80 -30.43
N THR A 74 -6.82 -21.38 -31.11
CA THR A 74 -5.39 -21.14 -30.84
C THR A 74 -5.00 -19.68 -31.08
N LEU A 75 -5.43 -19.10 -32.21
CA LEU A 75 -5.18 -17.70 -32.54
C LEU A 75 -5.84 -16.74 -31.53
N MET A 76 -7.06 -17.06 -31.08
CA MET A 76 -7.76 -16.23 -30.12
C MET A 76 -7.08 -16.28 -28.74
N LEU A 77 -6.69 -17.47 -28.27
CA LEU A 77 -5.98 -17.62 -27.00
C LEU A 77 -4.58 -16.97 -27.04
N SER A 78 -3.86 -17.06 -28.14
CA SER A 78 -2.54 -16.40 -28.28
C SER A 78 -2.66 -14.88 -28.28
N LEU A 79 -3.66 -14.33 -28.97
CA LEU A 79 -3.96 -12.91 -28.93
C LEU A 79 -4.38 -12.46 -27.52
N GLN A 80 -5.23 -13.23 -26.85
CA GLN A 80 -5.66 -12.96 -25.48
C GLN A 80 -4.45 -12.88 -24.53
N ALA A 81 -3.53 -13.84 -24.60
CA ALA A 81 -2.31 -13.83 -23.80
C ALA A 81 -1.40 -12.62 -24.12
N SER A 82 -1.27 -12.28 -25.41
CA SER A 82 -0.48 -11.14 -25.86
C SER A 82 -1.00 -9.80 -25.33
N TYR A 83 -2.32 -9.61 -25.28
CA TYR A 83 -2.92 -8.38 -24.74
C TYR A 83 -3.00 -8.36 -23.21
N ALA A 84 -3.05 -9.53 -22.57
CA ALA A 84 -3.04 -9.63 -21.11
C ALA A 84 -1.70 -9.14 -20.51
N ALA A 85 -0.56 -9.47 -21.12
CA ALA A 85 0.76 -9.09 -20.62
C ALA A 85 0.96 -7.57 -20.38
N PRO A 86 0.71 -6.66 -21.35
CA PRO A 86 0.85 -5.23 -21.13
C PRO A 86 -0.18 -4.68 -20.14
N LEU A 87 -1.39 -5.23 -20.12
CA LEU A 87 -2.42 -4.85 -19.14
C LEU A 87 -2.02 -5.20 -17.71
N ILE A 88 -1.46 -6.39 -17.52
CA ILE A 88 -0.92 -6.85 -16.23
C ILE A 88 0.26 -5.96 -15.82
N LEU A 89 1.17 -5.65 -16.74
CA LEU A 89 2.32 -4.78 -16.45
C LEU A 89 1.88 -3.38 -16.01
N LEU A 90 0.86 -2.81 -16.64
CA LEU A 90 0.29 -1.53 -16.21
C LEU A 90 -0.37 -1.63 -14.83
N ALA A 91 -1.08 -2.73 -14.55
CA ALA A 91 -1.67 -2.97 -13.24
C ALA A 91 -0.58 -3.14 -12.15
N GLN A 92 0.53 -3.80 -12.48
CA GLN A 92 1.68 -3.99 -11.61
C GLN A 92 2.38 -2.66 -11.29
N ASN A 93 2.72 -1.84 -12.29
CA ASN A 93 3.35 -0.54 -12.06
C ASN A 93 2.56 0.34 -11.08
N ARG A 94 1.22 0.29 -11.15
CA ARG A 94 0.36 1.02 -10.22
C ARG A 94 0.32 0.42 -8.81
N GLN A 95 0.42 -0.90 -8.70
CA GLN A 95 0.52 -1.56 -7.41
C GLN A 95 1.85 -1.19 -6.74
N ASP A 96 2.94 -1.25 -7.49
CA ASP A 96 4.29 -0.89 -7.02
C ASP A 96 4.36 0.58 -6.57
N ASP A 97 3.73 1.51 -7.29
CA ASP A 97 3.64 2.92 -6.88
C ASP A 97 2.89 3.10 -5.55
N ARG A 98 1.78 2.38 -5.34
CA ARG A 98 1.03 2.42 -4.07
C ARG A 98 1.84 1.80 -2.94
N ASP A 99 2.45 0.65 -3.17
CA ASP A 99 3.25 -0.07 -2.19
C ASP A 99 4.47 0.77 -1.78
N ARG A 100 5.05 1.53 -2.72
CA ARG A 100 6.11 2.49 -2.43
C ARG A 100 5.65 3.62 -1.50
N ILE A 101 4.51 4.25 -1.79
CA ILE A 101 3.97 5.34 -0.94
C ILE A 101 3.67 4.81 0.46
N GLN A 102 3.06 3.63 0.56
CA GLN A 102 2.78 2.98 1.84
C GLN A 102 4.08 2.73 2.62
N TYR A 103 5.12 2.23 1.95
CA TYR A 103 6.42 1.97 2.57
C TYR A 103 7.10 3.26 3.06
N GLU A 104 7.03 4.35 2.29
CA GLU A 104 7.57 5.65 2.70
C GLU A 104 6.84 6.19 3.95
N HIS A 105 5.50 6.06 4.00
CA HIS A 105 4.70 6.45 5.16
C HIS A 105 4.99 5.59 6.39
N ASP A 106 5.05 4.26 6.23
CA ASP A 106 5.35 3.33 7.33
C ASP A 106 6.73 3.60 7.93
N ARG A 107 7.70 3.96 7.08
CA ARG A 107 9.04 4.38 7.52
C ARG A 107 8.98 5.67 8.34
N GLU A 108 8.24 6.69 7.89
CA GLU A 108 8.09 7.94 8.63
C GLU A 108 7.42 7.72 10.00
N VAL A 109 6.40 6.86 10.05
CA VAL A 109 5.75 6.46 11.31
C VAL A 109 6.74 5.72 12.22
N ALA A 110 7.55 4.81 11.69
CA ALA A 110 8.54 4.09 12.46
C ALA A 110 9.59 5.04 13.07
N ASP A 111 10.09 6.01 12.30
CA ASP A 111 11.06 7.00 12.77
C ASP A 111 10.46 7.88 13.89
N ARG A 112 9.18 8.29 13.76
CA ARG A 112 8.46 9.04 14.80
C ARG A 112 8.25 8.20 16.07
N ASN A 113 7.83 6.94 15.92
CA ASN A 113 7.65 6.03 17.04
C ASN A 113 8.96 5.80 17.80
N GLN A 114 10.07 5.67 17.08
CA GLN A 114 11.39 5.55 17.71
C GLN A 114 11.70 6.80 18.54
N ALA A 115 11.50 8.00 17.99
CA ALA A 115 11.74 9.25 18.71
C ALA A 115 10.85 9.39 19.96
N GLU A 116 9.57 8.99 19.86
CA GLU A 116 8.63 9.00 20.99
C GLU A 116 9.05 8.01 22.09
N ILE A 117 9.46 6.79 21.72
CA ILE A 117 9.97 5.79 22.66
C ILE A 117 11.24 6.30 23.36
N GLU A 118 12.17 6.91 22.63
CA GLU A 118 13.37 7.49 23.24
C GLU A 118 13.03 8.64 24.20
N TYR A 119 12.05 9.48 23.85
CA TYR A 119 11.56 10.54 24.72
C TYR A 119 10.96 9.96 26.01
N LEU A 120 10.04 9.00 25.88
CA LEU A 120 9.41 8.33 27.03
C LEU A 120 10.46 7.62 27.90
N THR A 121 11.47 7.00 27.30
CA THR A 121 12.55 6.34 28.03
C THR A 121 13.37 7.34 28.85
N ARG A 122 13.68 8.50 28.27
CA ARG A 122 14.35 9.60 28.98
C ARG A 122 13.49 10.14 30.13
N GLU A 123 12.20 10.33 29.88
CA GLU A 123 11.25 10.82 30.89
C GLU A 123 11.10 9.84 32.05
N ILE A 124 10.97 8.54 31.76
CA ILE A 124 10.92 7.47 32.78
C ILE A 124 12.22 7.42 33.59
N ALA A 125 13.38 7.58 32.93
CA ALA A 125 14.65 7.64 33.64
C ALA A 125 14.72 8.85 34.60
N GLY A 126 14.24 10.02 34.17
CA GLY A 126 14.12 11.21 35.01
C GLY A 126 13.17 11.01 36.18
N LEU A 127 11.96 10.48 35.92
CA LEU A 127 10.98 10.14 36.96
C LEU A 127 11.56 9.16 37.99
N ARG A 128 12.30 8.13 37.53
CA ARG A 128 12.95 7.16 38.42
C ARG A 128 13.99 7.83 39.32
N MET A 129 14.79 8.76 38.80
CA MET A 129 15.77 9.50 39.60
C MET A 129 15.08 10.38 40.65
N ALA A 130 14.06 11.14 40.25
CA ALA A 130 13.28 11.98 41.16
C ALA A 130 12.62 11.17 42.29
N ILE A 131 12.04 10.00 41.98
CA ILE A 131 11.49 9.09 42.99
C ILE A 131 12.59 8.59 43.94
N ASN A 132 13.77 8.25 43.43
CA ASN A 132 14.87 7.76 44.26
C ASN A 132 15.39 8.84 45.24
N GLU A 133 15.44 10.11 44.81
CA GLU A 133 15.80 11.24 45.68
C GLU A 133 14.77 11.46 46.80
N VAL A 134 13.47 11.52 46.47
CA VAL A 134 12.39 11.78 47.45
C VAL A 134 12.14 10.57 48.37
N ALA A 135 12.33 9.35 47.87
CA ALA A 135 12.17 8.12 48.63
C ALA A 135 13.48 7.64 49.27
N THR A 136 14.43 8.53 49.53
CA THR A 136 15.63 8.15 50.29
C THR A 136 15.18 7.59 51.63
N ARG A 137 15.58 6.36 51.96
CA ARG A 137 15.22 5.63 53.19
C ARG A 137 15.38 6.49 54.45
N ASP A 138 16.35 7.40 54.44
CA ASP A 138 16.65 8.31 55.54
C ASP A 138 15.62 9.45 55.68
N TYR A 139 15.08 9.98 54.57
CA TYR A 139 13.98 10.95 54.61
C TYR A 139 12.67 10.30 55.11
N LEU A 140 12.33 9.12 54.55
CA LEU A 140 11.20 8.33 55.03
C LEU A 140 11.35 7.92 56.50
N ARG A 141 12.56 7.56 56.96
CA ARG A 141 12.83 7.28 58.37
C ARG A 141 12.72 8.52 59.24
N ALA A 142 13.23 9.66 58.79
CA ALA A 142 13.18 10.91 59.53
C ALA A 142 11.73 11.37 59.70
N GLU A 143 10.92 11.30 58.64
CA GLU A 143 9.53 11.73 58.69
C GLU A 143 8.64 10.76 59.48
N LEU A 144 8.84 9.44 59.32
CA LEU A 144 8.19 8.44 60.16
C LEU A 144 8.60 8.61 61.63
N GLY A 145 9.87 8.89 61.92
CA GLY A 145 10.35 9.16 63.27
C GLY A 145 9.70 10.40 63.86
N ARG A 146 9.62 11.48 63.09
CA ARG A 146 9.02 12.76 63.49
C ARG A 146 7.53 12.64 63.78
N LEU A 147 6.76 11.95 62.93
CA LEU A 147 5.34 11.67 63.15
C LEU A 147 5.12 10.79 64.39
N LEU A 148 6.03 9.84 64.65
CA LEU A 148 5.96 8.96 65.82
C LEU A 148 6.29 9.73 67.10
N GLU A 149 7.23 10.68 67.05
CA GLU A 149 7.53 11.64 68.13
C GLU A 149 6.33 12.54 68.42
N GLU A 150 5.68 13.07 67.38
CA GLU A 150 4.51 13.96 67.47
C GLU A 150 3.25 13.24 68.02
N LEU A 151 3.10 11.94 67.74
CA LEU A 151 2.07 11.10 68.37
C LEU A 151 2.41 10.71 69.81
N LYS A 152 3.71 10.68 70.16
CA LYS A 152 4.20 10.39 71.51
C LYS A 152 4.15 11.60 72.43
N GLU A 153 4.28 12.81 71.89
CA GLU A 153 3.99 14.03 72.63
C GLU A 153 2.49 14.08 72.92
N PRO A 154 2.07 13.85 74.17
CA PRO A 154 0.66 13.89 74.52
C PRO A 154 0.19 15.32 74.31
N ARG A 155 -0.85 15.49 73.48
CA ARG A 155 -1.55 16.77 73.32
C ARG A 155 -2.31 17.09 74.62
N HIS A 156 -1.58 17.63 75.59
CA HIS A 156 -2.02 18.10 76.90
C HIS A 156 -2.68 17.09 77.84
#